data_AF-A0A519EWS6-F1
#
_entry.id   AF-A0A519EWS6-F1
#
_cell.length_a   1.000
_cell.length_b   1.000
_cell.length_c   1.000
_cell.angle_alpha   90.00
_cell.angle_beta   90.00
_cell.angle_gamma   90.00
#
_symmetry.space_group_name_H-M   'P 1'
#
loop_
_entity.id
_entity.type
_entity.pdbx_description
1 polymer ?
#
loop_
_entity_poly.entity_id
_entity_poly.type
_entity_poly.pdbx_seq_one_letter_code
_entity_poly.pdbx_strand_id
1 'polypeptide(L)' 'DNPLKHAPHTAASLMTTEWTHPYARELGAYPLAALKQAKYWSPIGRVDNVYGDRNLFCSCLPVEAYATN' A
#
# COMPACT_ATOMS: atom_id res chain seq x y z
N ASP A 1 1.53 -15.65 3.38
CA ASP A 1 2.37 -14.45 3.26
C ASP A 1 3.25 -14.59 2.02
N ASN A 2 2.93 -13.83 0.96
CA ASN A 2 3.72 -13.80 -0.29
C ASN A 2 3.55 -12.46 -1.03
N PRO A 3 4.45 -12.12 -1.97
CA PRO A 3 4.40 -10.83 -2.65
C PRO A 3 3.07 -10.53 -3.35
N LEU A 4 2.42 -11.52 -3.97
CA LEU A 4 1.17 -11.30 -4.71
C LEU A 4 -0.03 -11.02 -3.79
N LYS A 5 -0.07 -11.66 -2.62
CA LYS A 5 -1.13 -11.43 -1.63
C LYS A 5 -0.95 -10.10 -0.90
N HIS A 6 0.30 -9.66 -0.71
CA HIS A 6 0.62 -8.38 -0.04
C HIS A 6 0.79 -7.20 -1.00
N ALA A 7 0.71 -7.42 -2.32
CA ALA A 7 0.64 -6.33 -3.28
C ALA A 7 -0.65 -5.50 -3.11
N PRO A 8 -0.62 -4.20 -3.44
CA PRO A 8 0.56 -3.41 -3.79
C PRO A 8 1.39 -3.01 -2.55
N HIS A 9 2.72 -2.94 -2.72
CA HIS A 9 3.64 -2.44 -1.69
C HIS A 9 3.82 -0.93 -1.83
N THR A 10 3.31 -0.18 -0.85
CA THR A 10 3.49 1.28 -0.77
C THR A 10 4.88 1.63 -0.24
N ALA A 11 5.35 2.85 -0.50
CA ALA A 11 6.60 3.35 0.09
C ALA A 11 6.57 3.25 1.62
N ALA A 12 5.46 3.66 2.25
CA ALA A 12 5.28 3.58 3.71
C ALA A 12 5.36 2.13 4.23
N SER A 13 4.75 1.15 3.54
CA SER A 13 4.79 -0.25 3.95
C SER A 13 6.18 -0.89 3.87
N LEU A 14 7.07 -0.32 3.05
CA LEU A 14 8.44 -0.81 2.83
C LEU A 14 9.48 -0.06 3.66
N MET A 15 9.17 1.17 4.09
CA MET A 15 10.04 2.02 4.91
C MET A 15 9.93 1.75 6.42
N THR A 16 9.37 0.61 6.80
CA THR A 16 9.32 0.18 8.20
C THR A 16 10.71 -0.23 8.69
N THR A 17 10.96 -0.05 10.00
CA THR A 17 12.22 -0.50 10.62
C THR A 17 12.39 -2.01 10.51
N GLU A 18 11.33 -2.76 10.84
CA GLU A 18 11.32 -4.22 10.79
C GLU A 18 10.62 -4.74 9.52
N TRP A 19 11.11 -5.86 9.00
CA TRP A 19 10.53 -6.55 7.85
C TRP A 19 10.23 -8.01 8.23
N THR A 20 8.96 -8.33 8.41
CA THR A 20 8.51 -9.62 8.97
C THR A 20 8.04 -10.62 7.90
N HIS A 21 8.07 -10.23 6.62
CA HIS A 21 7.65 -11.09 5.52
C HIS A 21 8.74 -12.12 5.15
N PRO A 22 8.37 -13.35 4.73
CA PRO A 22 9.30 -14.42 4.38
C PRO A 22 9.91 -14.25 2.97
N TYR A 23 9.87 -13.04 2.42
CA TYR A 23 10.47 -12.69 1.14
C TYR A 23 11.22 -11.36 1.29
N ALA A 24 12.25 -11.14 0.48
CA ALA A 24 13.05 -9.91 0.55
C ALA A 24 12.20 -8.66 0.30
N ARG A 25 12.47 -7.59 1.04
CA ARG A 25 11.81 -6.28 0.86
C ARG A 25 11.95 -5.78 -0.58
N GLU A 26 13.12 -6.01 -1.18
CA GLU A 26 13.44 -5.68 -2.56
C GLU A 26 12.55 -6.41 -3.57
N LEU A 27 12.05 -7.62 -3.25
CA LEU A 27 11.15 -8.34 -4.14
C LEU A 27 9.78 -7.65 -4.22
N GLY A 28 9.31 -7.06 -3.12
CA GLY A 28 8.08 -6.24 -3.11
C GLY A 28 8.26 -4.88 -3.77
N ALA A 29 9.44 -4.25 -3.57
CA ALA A 29 9.73 -2.94 -4.12
C ALA A 29 10.12 -2.96 -5.61
N TYR A 30 11.02 -3.86 -6.01
CA TYR A 30 11.70 -3.89 -7.31
C TYR A 30 11.81 -5.33 -7.85
N PRO A 31 10.70 -5.98 -8.23
CA PRO A 31 10.73 -7.34 -8.77
C PRO A 31 11.49 -7.44 -10.11
N LEU A 32 11.71 -6.32 -10.79
CA LEU A 32 12.52 -6.22 -12.01
C LEU A 32 13.58 -5.13 -11.83
N ALA A 33 14.80 -5.36 -12.34
CA ALA A 33 15.92 -4.42 -12.22
C ALA A 33 15.62 -3.04 -12.81
N ALA A 34 14.88 -2.98 -13.93
CA ALA A 34 14.48 -1.72 -14.58
C ALA A 34 13.67 -0.80 -13.66
N LEU A 35 12.89 -1.36 -12.71
CA LEU A 35 12.07 -0.60 -11.79
C LEU A 35 12.89 0.18 -10.75
N LYS A 36 14.19 -0.11 -10.60
CA LYS A 36 15.09 0.68 -9.73
C LYS A 36 15.42 2.05 -10.34
N GLN A 37 15.35 2.18 -11.66
CA GLN A 37 15.67 3.44 -12.37
C GLN A 37 14.46 4.38 -12.39
N ALA A 38 13.26 3.82 -12.56
CA ALA A 38 12.02 4.56 -12.56
C ALA A 38 10.95 3.77 -11.82
N LYS A 39 10.57 4.26 -10.64
CA LYS A 39 9.59 3.60 -9.76
C LYS A 39 8.34 4.46 -9.64
N TYR A 40 7.22 3.90 -10.07
CA TYR A 40 5.91 4.37 -9.63
C TYR A 40 5.57 3.70 -8.30
N TRP A 41 5.23 4.51 -7.31
CA TRP A 41 4.78 4.06 -6.00
C TRP A 41 3.26 4.08 -5.93
N SER A 42 2.65 2.94 -5.58
CA SER A 42 1.25 2.93 -5.21
C SER A 42 1.05 3.80 -3.97
N PRO A 43 0.15 4.81 -4.01
CA PRO A 43 -0.04 5.74 -2.89
C PRO A 43 -0.73 5.07 -1.69
N ILE A 44 -1.50 4.02 -1.94
CA ILE A 44 -2.24 3.26 -0.93
C ILE A 44 -2.03 1.75 -1.09
N GLY A 45 -2.32 1.02 -0.02
CA GLY A 45 -2.33 -0.44 -0.01
C GLY A 45 -3.54 -1.02 -0.75
N ARG A 46 -3.78 -2.31 -0.56
CA ARG A 46 -4.95 -3.00 -1.14
C ARG A 46 -6.25 -2.42 -0.57
N VAL A 47 -7.19 -2.07 -1.45
CA VAL A 47 -8.50 -1.54 -1.09
C VAL A 47 -9.34 -2.62 -0.40
N ASP A 48 -10.03 -2.26 0.67
CA ASP A 48 -11.08 -3.07 1.28
C ASP A 48 -12.43 -2.77 0.62
N ASN A 49 -12.80 -3.62 -0.32
CA ASN A 49 -14.05 -3.47 -1.08
C ASN A 49 -15.28 -3.69 -0.19
N VAL A 50 -15.24 -4.69 0.71
CA VAL A 50 -16.41 -5.06 1.52
C VAL A 50 -16.74 -3.98 2.54
N TYR A 51 -15.71 -3.33 3.09
CA TYR A 51 -15.92 -2.17 3.96
C TYR A 51 -16.62 -1.03 3.21
N GLY A 52 -16.17 -0.73 1.98
CA GLY A 52 -16.79 0.30 1.14
C GLY A 52 -18.26 0.03 0.82
N ASP A 53 -18.60 -1.21 0.48
CA ASP A 53 -19.99 -1.60 0.19
C ASP A 53 -20.90 -1.51 1.43
N ARG A 54 -20.35 -1.73 2.63
CA ARG A 54 -21.10 -1.66 3.90
C ARG A 54 -21.18 -0.25 4.49
N ASN A 55 -20.27 0.64 4.11
CA ASN A 55 -20.15 2.00 4.62
C ASN A 55 -20.12 2.98 3.45
N LEU A 56 -21.28 3.15 2.80
CA LEU A 56 -21.36 3.88 1.55
C LEU A 56 -21.17 5.40 1.74
N PHE A 57 -20.04 5.91 1.25
CA PHE A 57 -19.75 7.35 1.17
C PHE A 57 -19.44 7.71 -0.29
N CYS A 58 -20.34 8.48 -0.92
CA CYS A 58 -20.24 8.86 -2.34
C CYS A 58 -19.95 10.36 -2.56
N SER A 59 -19.61 11.08 -1.49
CA SER A 59 -19.20 12.48 -1.51
C SER A 59 -17.93 12.65 -0.69
N CYS A 60 -17.24 13.77 -0.87
CA CYS A 60 -16.09 14.10 -0.03
C CYS A 60 -16.52 14.14 1.45
N LEU A 61 -15.65 13.65 2.33
CA LEU A 61 -15.83 13.84 3.76
C LEU A 61 -15.50 15.31 4.11
N PRO A 62 -16.00 15.84 5.24
CA PRO A 62 -15.54 17.11 5.78
C PRO A 62 -14.02 17.11 5.97
N VAL A 63 -13.37 18.27 5.84
CA VAL A 63 -11.90 18.38 5.93
C VAL A 63 -11.39 17.88 7.29
N GLU A 64 -12.20 18.08 8.33
CA GLU A 64 -11.96 17.65 9.70
C GLU A 64 -11.84 16.13 9.83
N ALA A 65 -12.50 15.38 8.95
CA ALA A 65 -12.39 13.92 8.92
C ALA A 65 -11.02 13.43 8.43
N TYR A 66 -10.26 14.29 7.73
CA TYR A 66 -8.88 14.00 7.29
C TYR A 66 -7.83 14.53 8.27
N ALA A 67 -8.22 15.23 9.34
CA ALA A 67 -7.29 15.68 10.37
C ALA A 67 -6.81 14.46 11.18
N THR A 68 -5.57 14.05 10.95
CA THR A 68 -4.92 12.98 11.70
C THR A 68 -4.47 13.45 13.09
N ASN A 69 -4.83 12.67 14.13
CA ASN A 69 -4.05 12.56 15.36
C ASN A 69 -2.80 11.70 15.10
#